data_AF-A0A358M362-F1
#
_entry.id   AF-A0A358M362-F1
#
_cell.length_a   1.000
_cell.length_b   1.000
_cell.length_c   1.000
_cell.angle_alpha   90.00
_cell.angle_beta   90.00
_cell.angle_gamma   90.00
#
_symmetry.space_group_name_H-M   'P 1'
#
loop_
_entity.id
_entity.type
_entity.pdbx_description
1 polymer ?
#
loop_
_entity_poly.entity_id
_entity_poly.type
_entity_poly.pdbx_seq_one_letter_code
_entity_poly.pdbx_strand_id
1 'polypeptide(L)'
;MDFTLYCDSLVNPIVVDRAPRLSWRIGGDPASVTTGVTDGFIQTSYMIRVATCREKLADADVWCSGEVFSDQSVDIELPAELKSSTRYWWNVAVTDAAGTMHISEPDWFETGLLNQEDW
;
A
#
# COMPACT_ATOMS: atom_id res chain seq x y z
N MET A 1 -8.19 3.97 -13.21
CA MET A 1 -6.72 4.14 -13.17
C MET A 1 -6.18 2.89 -12.51
N ASP A 2 -5.24 2.20 -13.14
CA ASP A 2 -4.74 0.93 -12.60
C ASP A 2 -3.63 1.19 -11.58
N PHE A 3 -3.66 0.41 -10.50
CA PHE A 3 -2.66 0.44 -9.44
C PHE A 3 -1.98 -0.92 -9.33
N THR A 4 -0.71 -0.93 -8.99
CA THR A 4 -0.02 -2.12 -8.49
C THR A 4 0.56 -1.78 -7.13
N LEU A 5 0.17 -2.54 -6.11
CA LEU A 5 0.60 -2.34 -4.74
C LEU A 5 1.72 -3.32 -4.39
N TYR A 6 2.71 -2.83 -3.66
CA TYR A 6 3.86 -3.60 -3.22
C TYR A 6 4.05 -3.45 -1.72
N CYS A 7 4.36 -4.56 -1.06
CA CYS A 7 4.89 -4.61 0.28
C CYS A 7 6.29 -5.22 0.20
N ASP A 8 7.31 -4.52 0.68
CA ASP A 8 8.71 -4.95 0.59
C ASP A 8 9.14 -5.30 -0.85
N SER A 9 8.71 -4.48 -1.81
CA SER A 9 8.93 -4.67 -3.26
C SER A 9 8.28 -5.92 -3.88
N LEU A 10 7.41 -6.61 -3.14
CA LEU A 10 6.68 -7.79 -3.60
C LEU A 10 5.18 -7.52 -3.66
N VAL A 11 4.50 -8.13 -4.63
CA VAL A 11 3.03 -8.12 -4.70
C VAL A 11 2.51 -9.25 -3.81
N ASN A 12 1.65 -8.92 -2.85
CA ASN A 12 0.99 -9.88 -1.97
C ASN A 12 1.93 -10.90 -1.28
N PRO A 13 3.01 -10.46 -0.59
CA PRO A 13 3.95 -11.36 0.07
C PRO A 13 3.33 -12.06 1.28
N ILE A 14 3.79 -13.27 1.56
CA ILE A 14 3.28 -14.13 2.66
C ILE A 14 4.18 -14.09 3.92
N VAL A 15 5.45 -13.68 3.77
CA VAL A 15 6.43 -13.68 4.86
C VAL A 15 7.06 -12.30 4.97
N VAL A 16 6.35 -11.38 5.63
CA VAL A 16 6.89 -10.09 6.03
C VAL A 16 7.35 -10.20 7.49
N ASP A 17 8.66 -10.13 7.73
CA ASP A 17 9.31 -10.42 9.01
C ASP A 17 9.93 -9.18 9.69
N ARG A 18 9.68 -8.00 9.12
CA ARG A 18 10.13 -6.69 9.59
C ARG A 18 9.04 -5.64 9.44
N ALA A 19 9.31 -4.41 9.88
CA ALA A 19 8.45 -3.26 9.62
C ALA A 19 8.22 -3.10 8.10
N PRO A 20 6.98 -3.28 7.60
CA PRO A 20 6.74 -3.32 6.17
C PRO A 20 6.99 -1.97 5.50
N ARG A 21 7.49 -2.01 4.26
CA ARG A 21 7.60 -0.84 3.38
C ARG A 21 6.59 -0.95 2.25
N LEU A 22 5.67 0.00 2.19
CA LEU A 22 4.59 0.06 1.23
C LEU A 22 5.00 0.92 0.04
N SER A 23 4.73 0.45 -1.16
CA SER A 23 4.95 1.19 -2.40
C SER A 23 3.79 0.97 -3.36
N TRP A 24 3.52 1.94 -4.22
CA TRP A 24 2.51 1.81 -5.26
C TRP A 24 3.01 2.38 -6.58
N ARG A 25 2.54 1.76 -7.66
CA ARG A 25 2.70 2.27 -9.01
C ARG A 25 1.34 2.57 -9.60
N ILE A 26 1.24 3.70 -10.28
CA ILE A 26 0.01 4.17 -10.91
C ILE A 26 0.22 4.16 -12.41
N GLY A 27 -0.64 3.43 -13.12
CA GLY A 27 -0.52 3.22 -14.56
C GLY A 27 0.41 2.06 -14.93
N GLY A 28 0.11 1.47 -16.10
CA GLY A 28 0.86 0.40 -16.73
C GLY A 28 0.43 -1.00 -16.33
N ASP A 29 0.09 -1.81 -17.33
CA ASP A 29 0.05 -3.28 -17.21
C ASP A 29 1.44 -3.79 -16.79
N PRO A 30 1.58 -4.64 -15.76
CA PRO A 30 2.86 -5.24 -15.37
C PRO A 30 3.56 -6.00 -16.51
N ALA A 31 2.83 -6.42 -17.55
CA ALA A 31 3.36 -7.07 -18.76
C ALA A 31 3.62 -6.10 -19.94
N SER A 32 3.25 -4.82 -19.83
CA SER A 32 3.45 -3.84 -20.90
C SER A 32 4.85 -3.21 -20.82
N VAL A 33 5.64 -3.45 -21.85
CA VAL A 33 6.96 -2.84 -22.10
C VAL A 33 6.90 -1.37 -22.54
N THR A 34 5.71 -0.78 -22.61
CA THR A 34 5.56 0.66 -22.77
C THR A 34 5.52 1.27 -21.38
N THR A 35 6.58 1.99 -21.02
CA THR A 35 6.68 2.85 -19.83
C THR A 35 5.52 3.84 -19.82
N GLY A 36 4.38 3.40 -19.31
CA GLY A 36 3.19 4.22 -19.11
C GLY A 36 3.40 5.09 -17.88
N VAL A 37 4.26 6.11 -18.01
CA VAL A 37 3.87 7.39 -17.42
C VAL A 37 2.47 7.65 -17.97
N THR A 38 1.47 7.65 -17.09
CA THR A 38 0.15 8.17 -17.48
C THR A 38 0.43 9.63 -17.83
N ASP A 39 0.54 9.97 -19.11
CA ASP A 39 1.02 11.28 -19.57
C ASP A 39 0.36 12.40 -18.74
N GLY A 40 1.16 13.14 -17.98
CA GLY A 40 0.69 14.26 -17.15
C GLY A 40 0.13 13.95 -15.77
N PHE A 41 0.11 12.69 -15.30
CA PHE A 41 -0.27 12.40 -13.90
C PHE A 41 0.85 12.79 -12.94
N ILE A 42 0.51 13.65 -11.97
CA ILE A 42 1.40 14.07 -10.89
C ILE A 42 0.64 13.88 -9.57
N GLN A 43 1.12 12.98 -8.72
CA GLN A 43 0.63 12.83 -7.35
C GLN A 43 1.02 14.07 -6.52
N THR A 44 0.08 14.56 -5.71
CA THR A 44 0.29 15.69 -4.79
C THR A 44 0.03 15.31 -3.33
N SER A 45 -0.83 14.33 -3.08
CA SER A 45 -1.01 13.74 -1.75
C SER A 45 -1.37 12.26 -1.84
N TYR A 46 -1.18 11.55 -0.74
CA TYR A 46 -1.64 10.18 -0.58
C TYR A 46 -2.27 9.93 0.80
N MET A 47 -3.06 8.87 0.90
CA MET A 47 -3.59 8.32 2.15
C MET A 47 -3.54 6.79 2.07
N ILE A 48 -2.86 6.18 3.03
CA ILE A 48 -2.77 4.72 3.18
C ILE A 48 -3.71 4.29 4.29
N ARG A 49 -4.43 3.19 4.06
CA ARG A 49 -5.26 2.51 5.06
C ARG A 49 -4.86 1.05 5.15
N VAL A 50 -4.77 0.54 6.36
CA VAL A 50 -4.41 -0.85 6.66
C VAL A 50 -5.44 -1.41 7.65
N ALA A 51 -5.92 -2.62 7.38
CA ALA A 51 -6.95 -3.29 8.15
C ALA A 51 -6.72 -4.80 8.24
N THR A 52 -7.36 -5.46 9.20
CA THR A 52 -7.31 -6.93 9.35
C THR A 52 -8.17 -7.68 8.33
N CYS A 53 -9.14 -7.01 7.69
CA CYS A 53 -9.96 -7.55 6.61
C CYS A 53 -10.36 -6.45 5.61
N ARG A 54 -10.77 -6.84 4.40
CA ARG A 54 -11.12 -5.90 3.32
C ARG A 54 -12.24 -4.95 3.71
N GLU A 55 -13.25 -5.46 4.41
CA GLU A 55 -14.48 -4.75 4.75
C GLU A 55 -14.22 -3.61 5.75
N LYS A 56 -13.15 -3.71 6.52
CA LYS A 56 -12.75 -2.71 7.50
C LYS A 56 -11.84 -1.62 6.94
N LEU A 57 -11.43 -1.67 5.66
CA LEU A 57 -10.53 -0.64 5.13
C LEU A 57 -11.12 0.78 5.19
N ALA A 58 -12.44 0.92 5.04
CA ALA A 58 -13.10 2.22 5.16
C ALA A 58 -12.96 2.82 6.58
N ASP A 59 -12.90 1.98 7.61
CA ASP A 59 -12.69 2.31 9.02
C ASP A 59 -11.46 1.54 9.54
N ALA A 60 -10.32 1.82 8.90
CA ALA A 60 -9.08 1.05 9.01
C ALA A 60 -8.71 0.73 10.47
N ASP A 61 -8.85 -0.54 10.86
CA ASP A 61 -8.72 -0.99 12.25
C ASP A 61 -7.28 -1.26 12.70
N VAL A 62 -6.32 -1.10 11.80
CA VAL A 62 -4.88 -1.28 12.09
C VAL A 62 -4.16 0.06 12.02
N TRP A 63 -4.26 0.76 10.90
CA TRP A 63 -3.60 2.05 10.75
C TRP A 63 -4.15 2.86 9.57
N CYS A 64 -4.11 4.19 9.71
CA CYS A 64 -4.39 5.14 8.65
C CYS A 64 -3.36 6.27 8.71
N SER A 65 -2.74 6.61 7.59
CA SER A 65 -1.77 7.71 7.54
C SER A 65 -2.40 9.09 7.73
N GLY A 66 -3.72 9.20 7.54
CA GLY A 66 -4.34 10.48 7.19
C GLY A 66 -3.87 10.94 5.81
N GLU A 67 -4.24 12.16 5.42
CA GLU A 67 -3.72 12.76 4.19
C GLU A 67 -2.27 13.24 4.40
N VAL A 68 -1.38 12.79 3.52
CA VAL A 68 0.03 13.18 3.50
C VAL A 68 0.30 13.93 2.20
N PHE A 69 0.67 15.21 2.29
CA PHE A 69 1.05 16.04 1.14
C PHE A 69 2.48 15.71 0.69
N SER A 70 2.59 14.72 -0.19
CA SER A 70 3.86 14.21 -0.71
C SER A 70 3.64 13.50 -2.05
N ASP A 71 4.61 13.64 -2.94
CA ASP A 71 4.69 12.91 -4.22
C ASP A 71 5.38 11.54 -4.08
N GLN A 72 5.86 11.20 -2.87
CA GLN A 72 6.48 9.90 -2.61
C GLN A 72 5.47 8.77 -2.76
N SER A 73 5.89 7.69 -3.44
CA SER A 73 5.08 6.49 -3.67
C SER A 73 5.85 5.19 -3.45
N VAL A 74 7.06 5.28 -2.92
CA VAL A 74 8.00 4.15 -2.77
C VAL A 74 8.59 4.15 -1.37
N ASP A 75 8.74 2.95 -0.82
CA ASP A 75 9.38 2.67 0.47
C ASP A 75 8.78 3.39 1.68
N ILE A 76 7.46 3.63 1.65
CA ILE A 76 6.73 4.26 2.76
C ILE A 76 6.64 3.29 3.92
N GLU A 77 7.27 3.63 5.04
CA GLU A 77 7.27 2.80 6.24
C GLU A 77 5.88 2.74 6.86
N LEU A 78 5.43 1.53 7.20
CA LEU A 78 4.22 1.30 7.98
C LEU A 78 4.57 1.33 9.48
N PRO A 79 4.17 2.36 10.24
CA PRO A 79 4.53 2.50 11.65
C PRO A 79 3.64 1.66 12.59
N ALA A 80 2.82 0.76 12.05
CA ALA A 80 1.87 -0.03 12.84
C ALA A 80 2.55 -1.23 13.50
N GLU A 81 2.17 -1.52 14.75
CA GLU A 81 2.53 -2.77 15.40
C GLU A 81 1.71 -3.91 14.80
N LEU A 82 2.40 -4.88 14.21
CA LEU A 82 1.77 -6.03 13.55
C LEU A 82 1.91 -7.29 14.39
N LYS A 83 0.95 -8.18 14.23
CA LYS A 83 0.93 -9.51 14.86
C LYS A 83 1.46 -10.54 13.89
N SER A 84 2.18 -11.53 14.41
CA SER A 84 2.65 -12.69 13.64
C SER A 84 1.51 -13.44 12.95
N SER A 85 1.83 -14.10 11.83
CA SER A 85 0.89 -14.96 11.08
C SER A 85 -0.46 -14.32 10.80
N THR A 86 -0.46 -13.01 10.55
CA THR A 86 -1.66 -12.21 10.33
C THR A 86 -1.62 -11.60 8.95
N ARG A 87 -2.71 -11.80 8.19
CA ARG A 87 -2.92 -11.11 6.93
C ARG A 87 -3.48 -9.72 7.18
N TYR A 88 -2.84 -8.73 6.57
CA TYR A 88 -3.26 -7.35 6.56
C TYR A 88 -3.69 -6.97 5.15
N TRP A 89 -4.83 -6.29 5.07
CA TRP A 89 -5.35 -5.69 3.86
C TRP A 89 -5.00 -4.22 3.86
N TRP A 90 -4.69 -3.67 2.70
CA TRP A 90 -4.40 -2.26 2.57
C TRP A 90 -4.80 -1.71 1.22
N ASN A 91 -5.03 -0.41 1.18
CA ASN A 91 -5.16 0.34 -0.07
C ASN A 91 -4.50 1.72 0.06
N VAL A 92 -4.34 2.36 -1.09
CA VAL A 92 -3.87 3.74 -1.16
C VAL A 92 -4.90 4.58 -1.92
N ALA A 93 -5.15 5.77 -1.41
CA ALA A 93 -5.78 6.83 -2.17
C ALA A 93 -4.75 7.89 -2.52
N VAL A 94 -4.77 8.36 -3.75
CA VAL A 94 -3.81 9.33 -4.29
C VAL A 94 -4.57 10.50 -4.89
N THR A 95 -4.15 11.72 -4.56
CA THR A 95 -4.70 12.95 -5.16
C THR A 95 -3.75 13.46 -6.23
N ASP A 96 -4.27 13.77 -7.42
CA ASP A 96 -3.48 14.35 -8.50
C ASP A 96 -3.40 15.88 -8.45
N ALA A 97 -2.61 16.48 -9.35
CA ALA A 97 -2.47 17.93 -9.45
C ALA A 97 -3.76 18.68 -9.86
N ALA A 98 -4.77 17.97 -10.38
CA ALA A 98 -6.10 18.53 -10.65
C ALA A 98 -7.02 18.45 -9.42
N GLY A 99 -6.55 17.90 -8.29
CA GLY A 99 -7.33 17.68 -7.08
C GLY A 99 -8.27 16.47 -7.16
N THR A 100 -8.08 15.59 -8.14
CA THR A 100 -8.88 14.37 -8.28
C THR A 100 -8.27 13.25 -7.45
N MET A 101 -9.10 12.61 -6.62
CA MET A 101 -8.71 11.46 -5.80
C MET A 101 -8.96 10.16 -6.55
N HIS A 102 -7.95 9.30 -6.59
CA HIS A 102 -7.98 7.96 -7.18
C HIS A 102 -7.66 6.95 -6.10
N ILE A 103 -8.44 5.88 -6.00
CA ILE A 103 -8.30 4.87 -4.94
C ILE A 103 -7.94 3.53 -5.59
N SER A 104 -6.93 2.84 -5.04
CA SER A 104 -6.59 1.49 -5.48
C SER A 104 -7.61 0.46 -4.99
N GLU A 105 -7.71 -0.65 -5.72
CA GLU A 105 -8.31 -1.87 -5.14
C GLU A 105 -7.50 -2.31 -3.90
N PRO A 106 -8.14 -2.99 -2.92
CA PRO A 106 -7.44 -3.58 -1.80
C PRO A 106 -6.49 -4.72 -2.21
N ASP A 107 -5.24 -4.63 -1.77
CA ASP A 107 -4.27 -5.72 -1.79
C ASP A 107 -3.88 -6.11 -0.35
N TRP A 108 -3.01 -7.11 -0.21
CA TRP A 108 -2.68 -7.65 1.11
C TRP A 108 -1.19 -7.95 1.27
N PHE A 109 -0.78 -8.17 2.50
CA PHE A 109 0.47 -8.85 2.84
C PHE A 109 0.23 -9.69 4.08
N GLU A 110 1.04 -10.71 4.30
CA GLU A 110 0.96 -11.56 5.48
C GLU A 110 2.30 -11.53 6.22
N THR A 111 2.22 -11.42 7.53
CA THR A 111 3.39 -11.41 8.41
C THR A 111 3.86 -12.83 8.68
N GLY A 112 5.17 -12.98 8.79
CA GLY A 112 5.79 -14.20 9.30
C GLY A 112 5.65 -14.33 10.82
N LEU A 113 6.59 -15.05 11.44
CA LEU A 113 6.74 -15.10 12.89
C LEU A 113 7.67 -13.94 13.31
N LEU A 114 7.10 -12.91 13.92
CA LEU A 114 7.81 -11.65 14.24
C LEU A 114 8.55 -11.71 15.58
N ASN A 115 8.08 -12.53 16.52
CA ASN A 115 8.69 -12.67 17.83
C ASN A 115 9.33 -14.05 18.00
N GLN A 116 10.40 -14.11 18.79
CA GLN A 116 11.10 -15.35 19.09
C GLN A 116 10.21 -16.37 19.84
N GLU A 117 9.17 -15.90 20.55
CA GLU A 117 8.19 -16.74 21.24
C GLU A 117 7.20 -17.44 20.29
N ASP A 118 7.11 -17.02 19.02
CA ASP A 118 6.21 -17.60 18.03
C ASP A 118 6.82 -18.80 17.27
N TRP A 119 8.08 -19.15 17.55
CA TRP A 119 8.83 -20.25 16.93
C TRP A 119 8.63 -21.61 17.62
#